data_AF-A0A9D1DF01-F1
#
_entry.id   AF-A0A9D1DF01-F1
#
_cell.length_a   1.000
_cell.length_b   1.000
_cell.length_c   1.000
_cell.angle_alpha   90.00
_cell.angle_beta   90.00
_cell.angle_gamma   90.00
#
_symmetry.space_group_name_H-M   'P 1'
#
loop_
_entity.id
_entity.type
_entity.pdbx_description
1 polymer ?
#
loop_
_entity_poly.entity_id
_entity_poly.type
_entity_poly.pdbx_seq_one_letter_code
_entity_poly.pdbx_strand_id
1 'polypeptide(L)'
;MKKTLACFFLLLAAAAGGTAAVFSQVYAARDQVKITQETLYGDPAAAQGLTAHIPAQYQHHLFWNTDCTFGEETQAVTSYEFSAIQKEEPPQEREPFLEMNNQIWYGYDSEAKEGLPLAYQELFDDTPAGSENSRVIHLKDYYETYPLQLGLEFPVYSSVMSQDVFLSESIDPDEAQLYRAFEEFFQIPVLAEETMEISVGKSTDGGWVSSGSGSTESDRFDLYTVSAVADDACYFAFDAHTQLENLVDVSQIKDGFGIYCLPFDSTSEGEDSSFPLLTEKLATVYPLDPHERILNLTLSPDQSRLLLHTQTDGMYVITVIDRDTMEAVQRLEVGKISAESMAFHQLYEGDGFFA
;
A
#
# COMPACT_ATOMS: atom_id res chain seq x y z
N MET A 1 -3.62 -61.27 9.03
CA MET A 1 -4.90 -60.64 8.62
C MET A 1 -5.67 -60.01 9.78
N LYS A 2 -6.23 -60.75 10.76
CA LYS A 2 -7.02 -60.15 11.86
C LYS A 2 -6.30 -59.08 12.71
N LYS A 3 -5.03 -59.31 13.07
CA LYS A 3 -4.21 -58.37 13.86
C LYS A 3 -3.85 -57.10 13.07
N THR A 4 -3.53 -57.27 11.79
CA THR A 4 -3.21 -56.17 10.86
C THR A 4 -4.43 -55.28 10.63
N LEU A 5 -5.62 -55.88 10.50
CA LEU A 5 -6.88 -55.16 10.36
C LEU A 5 -7.24 -54.38 11.63
N ALA A 6 -7.01 -54.95 12.82
CA ALA A 6 -7.21 -54.26 14.09
C ALA A 6 -6.26 -53.07 14.26
N CYS A 7 -4.98 -53.21 13.90
CA CYS A 7 -4.04 -52.08 13.87
C CYS A 7 -4.47 -51.00 12.87
N PHE A 8 -4.97 -51.39 11.69
CA PHE A 8 -5.47 -50.43 10.70
C PHE A 8 -6.67 -49.64 11.24
N PHE A 9 -7.66 -50.29 11.85
CA PHE A 9 -8.79 -49.59 12.45
C PHE A 9 -8.41 -48.70 13.63
N LEU A 10 -7.43 -49.10 14.44
CA LEU A 10 -6.91 -48.26 15.52
C LEU A 10 -6.21 -47.01 14.98
N LEU A 11 -5.39 -47.15 13.94
CA LEU A 11 -4.75 -46.01 13.28
C LEU A 11 -5.77 -45.10 12.60
N LEU A 12 -6.80 -45.67 11.96
CA LEU A 12 -7.89 -44.91 11.35
C LEU A 12 -8.69 -44.13 12.41
N ALA A 13 -9.01 -44.75 13.54
CA ALA A 13 -9.71 -44.10 14.64
C ALA A 13 -8.87 -43.01 15.30
N ALA A 14 -7.56 -43.25 15.48
CA ALA A 14 -6.63 -42.25 16.00
C ALA A 14 -6.46 -41.09 15.02
N ALA A 15 -6.36 -41.35 13.72
CA ALA A 15 -6.30 -40.32 12.69
C ALA A 15 -7.60 -39.51 12.65
N ALA A 16 -8.76 -40.15 12.56
CA ALA A 16 -10.05 -39.47 12.53
C ALA A 16 -10.33 -38.68 13.82
N GLY A 17 -10.02 -39.25 14.98
CA GLY A 17 -10.15 -38.58 16.28
C GLY A 17 -9.18 -37.41 16.43
N GLY A 18 -7.94 -37.57 15.95
CA GLY A 18 -6.94 -36.50 15.91
C GLY A 18 -7.39 -35.35 15.02
N THR A 19 -7.84 -35.63 13.80
CA THR A 19 -8.37 -34.61 12.88
C THR A 19 -9.59 -33.90 13.47
N ALA A 20 -10.53 -34.62 14.09
CA ALA A 20 -11.69 -34.01 14.74
C ALA A 20 -11.30 -33.11 15.92
N ALA A 21 -10.31 -33.51 16.72
CA ALA A 21 -9.81 -32.70 17.83
C ALA A 21 -9.10 -31.43 17.35
N VAL A 22 -8.25 -31.54 16.32
CA VAL A 22 -7.57 -30.37 15.71
C VAL A 22 -8.60 -29.43 15.09
N PHE A 23 -9.54 -29.96 14.29
CA PHE A 23 -10.63 -29.17 13.70
C PHE A 23 -11.42 -28.44 14.77
N SER A 24 -11.80 -29.12 15.87
CA SER A 24 -12.55 -28.50 16.96
C SER A 24 -11.76 -27.39 17.66
N GLN A 25 -10.44 -27.53 17.83
CA GLN A 25 -9.63 -26.49 18.46
C GLN A 25 -9.48 -25.27 17.55
N VAL A 26 -9.18 -25.50 16.27
CA VAL A 26 -9.04 -24.45 15.26
C VAL A 26 -10.35 -23.69 15.07
N TYR A 27 -11.47 -24.42 15.05
CA TYR A 27 -12.81 -23.82 14.92
C TYR A 27 -13.24 -23.06 16.18
N ALA A 28 -12.93 -23.56 17.37
CA ALA A 28 -13.27 -22.89 18.64
C ALA A 28 -12.56 -21.54 18.84
N ALA A 29 -11.43 -21.31 18.14
CA ALA A 29 -10.73 -20.03 18.20
C ALA A 29 -11.58 -18.85 17.69
N ARG A 30 -12.56 -19.10 16.80
CA ARG A 30 -13.45 -18.05 16.29
C ARG A 30 -14.28 -17.39 17.40
N ASP A 31 -14.67 -18.17 18.42
CA ASP A 31 -15.53 -17.70 19.51
C ASP A 31 -14.76 -16.75 20.46
N GLN A 32 -13.45 -16.60 20.25
CA GLN A 32 -12.58 -15.66 20.98
C GLN A 32 -12.52 -14.29 20.30
N VAL A 33 -12.90 -14.18 19.02
CA VAL A 33 -12.94 -12.91 18.31
C VAL A 33 -14.21 -12.18 18.71
N LYS A 34 -14.05 -10.99 19.29
CA LYS A 34 -15.17 -10.13 19.64
C LYS A 34 -15.18 -8.93 18.70
N ILE A 35 -16.27 -8.78 17.95
CA ILE A 35 -16.53 -7.59 17.16
C ILE A 35 -17.41 -6.65 17.97
N THR A 36 -17.02 -5.38 18.03
CA THR A 36 -17.77 -4.32 18.72
C THR A 36 -17.97 -3.15 17.78
N GLN A 37 -19.13 -2.51 17.90
CA GLN A 37 -19.45 -1.28 17.17
C GLN A 37 -19.40 -0.09 18.12
N GLU A 38 -18.72 0.97 17.68
CA GLU A 38 -18.72 2.27 18.33
C GLU A 38 -19.13 3.32 17.30
N THR A 39 -20.12 4.14 17.64
CA THR A 39 -20.53 5.27 16.78
C THR A 39 -19.71 6.49 17.15
N LEU A 40 -18.85 6.92 16.23
CA LEU A 40 -18.09 8.16 16.37
C LEU A 40 -18.89 9.37 15.89
N TYR A 41 -19.61 9.25 14.77
CA TYR A 41 -20.38 10.33 14.16
C TYR A 41 -21.61 9.81 13.39
N GLY A 42 -22.60 10.67 13.19
CA GLY A 42 -23.79 10.39 12.37
C GLY A 42 -24.89 9.62 13.10
N ASP A 43 -25.90 9.19 12.35
CA ASP A 43 -27.00 8.38 12.84
C ASP A 43 -26.69 6.88 12.66
N PRO A 44 -26.55 6.08 13.74
CA PRO A 44 -26.32 4.64 13.65
C PRO A 44 -27.40 3.90 12.84
N ALA A 45 -28.63 4.43 12.78
CA ALA A 45 -29.70 3.82 12.01
C ALA A 45 -29.41 3.81 10.51
N ALA A 46 -28.56 4.72 10.01
CA ALA A 46 -28.12 4.72 8.62
C ALA A 46 -27.24 3.49 8.28
N ALA A 47 -26.56 2.91 9.28
CA ALA A 47 -25.78 1.69 9.12
C ALA A 47 -26.61 0.41 9.31
N GLN A 48 -27.90 0.52 9.61
CA GLN A 48 -28.73 -0.65 9.91
C GLN A 48 -28.87 -1.57 8.70
N GLY A 49 -28.48 -2.83 8.88
CA GLY A 49 -28.55 -3.87 7.84
C GLY A 49 -27.31 -3.95 6.94
N LEU A 50 -26.33 -3.06 7.10
CA LEU A 50 -25.01 -3.20 6.49
C LEU A 50 -24.29 -4.44 7.06
N THR A 51 -23.55 -5.18 6.24
CA THR A 51 -22.86 -6.43 6.66
C THR A 51 -21.41 -6.49 6.22
N ALA A 52 -20.46 -6.19 7.11
CA ALA A 52 -19.03 -6.30 6.78
C ALA A 52 -18.57 -7.75 6.58
N HIS A 53 -18.01 -8.04 5.41
CA HIS A 53 -17.38 -9.32 5.07
C HIS A 53 -15.88 -9.26 5.37
N ILE A 54 -15.43 -10.03 6.36
CA ILE A 54 -14.04 -10.02 6.85
C ILE A 54 -13.44 -11.41 6.62
N PRO A 55 -12.76 -11.63 5.48
CA PRO A 55 -12.05 -12.87 5.21
C PRO A 55 -10.71 -12.92 5.97
N ALA A 56 -10.34 -14.10 6.45
CA ALA A 56 -9.03 -14.39 6.99
C ALA A 56 -8.60 -15.78 6.51
N GLN A 57 -7.31 -15.93 6.17
CA GLN A 57 -6.80 -17.18 5.62
C GLN A 57 -5.44 -17.56 6.20
N TYR A 58 -5.16 -18.86 6.21
CA TYR A 58 -3.85 -19.39 6.57
C TYR A 58 -3.34 -20.36 5.50
N GLN A 59 -2.22 -19.98 4.91
CA GLN A 59 -1.51 -20.74 3.87
C GLN A 59 -2.42 -21.19 2.72
N HIS A 60 -3.49 -20.45 2.43
CA HIS A 60 -4.45 -20.73 1.37
C HIS A 60 -5.15 -22.10 1.51
N HIS A 61 -5.24 -22.61 2.75
CA HIS A 61 -5.85 -23.90 3.08
C HIS A 61 -6.97 -23.78 4.11
N LEU A 62 -6.85 -22.85 5.04
CA LEU A 62 -7.83 -22.59 6.09
C LEU A 62 -8.40 -21.21 5.87
N PHE A 63 -9.73 -21.10 5.86
CA PHE A 63 -10.44 -19.86 5.59
C PHE A 63 -11.48 -19.62 6.68
N TRP A 64 -11.52 -18.40 7.19
CA TRP A 64 -12.53 -17.91 8.11
C TRP A 64 -13.17 -16.68 7.48
N ASN A 65 -14.45 -16.77 7.13
CA ASN A 65 -15.19 -15.62 6.60
C ASN A 65 -16.16 -15.17 7.68
N THR A 66 -15.93 -13.97 8.19
CA THR A 66 -16.77 -13.38 9.24
C THR A 66 -17.68 -12.32 8.64
N ASP A 67 -18.98 -12.54 8.73
CA ASP A 67 -20.00 -11.59 8.34
C ASP A 67 -20.46 -10.83 9.57
N CYS A 68 -20.28 -9.51 9.58
CA CYS A 68 -20.64 -8.63 10.68
C CYS A 68 -21.78 -7.70 10.28
N THR A 69 -23.01 -8.03 10.69
CA THR A 69 -24.19 -7.20 10.42
C THR A 69 -24.37 -6.12 11.50
N PHE A 70 -24.46 -4.86 11.07
CA PHE A 70 -24.61 -3.70 11.92
C PHE A 70 -26.10 -3.38 12.19
N GLY A 71 -26.42 -2.99 13.43
CA GLY A 71 -27.78 -2.74 13.91
C GLY A 71 -27.80 -2.35 15.39
N GLU A 72 -28.96 -2.50 16.06
CA GLU A 72 -29.06 -2.25 17.52
C GLU A 72 -28.11 -3.13 18.33
N GLU A 73 -27.96 -4.39 17.91
CA GLU A 73 -26.90 -5.29 18.38
C GLU A 73 -26.12 -5.78 17.17
N THR A 74 -24.81 -5.53 17.17
CA THR A 74 -23.90 -6.05 16.14
C THR A 74 -23.84 -7.56 16.22
N GLN A 75 -24.11 -8.23 15.09
CA GLN A 75 -24.04 -9.68 14.99
C GLN A 75 -22.85 -10.07 14.12
N ALA A 76 -22.07 -11.04 14.58
CA ALA A 76 -20.94 -11.58 13.84
C ALA A 76 -21.10 -13.08 13.66
N VAL A 77 -21.01 -13.57 12.42
CA VAL A 77 -21.07 -14.99 12.09
C VAL A 77 -19.82 -15.36 11.33
N THR A 78 -18.98 -16.21 11.92
CA THR A 78 -17.78 -16.74 11.26
C THR A 78 -18.04 -18.14 10.72
N SER A 79 -17.99 -18.26 9.40
CA SER A 79 -17.92 -19.54 8.70
C SER A 79 -16.48 -20.00 8.56
N TYR A 80 -16.27 -21.32 8.52
CA TYR A 80 -14.95 -21.91 8.35
C TYR A 80 -14.95 -22.87 7.17
N GLU A 81 -13.90 -22.78 6.36
CA GLU A 81 -13.64 -23.72 5.29
C GLU A 81 -12.20 -24.26 5.37
N PHE A 82 -12.05 -25.57 5.21
CA PHE A 82 -10.76 -26.21 4.98
C PHE A 82 -10.70 -26.75 3.55
N SER A 83 -9.61 -26.45 2.85
CA SER A 83 -9.28 -27.05 1.57
C SER A 83 -8.00 -27.87 1.69
N ALA A 84 -8.06 -29.13 1.27
CA ALA A 84 -6.88 -30.01 1.21
C ALA A 84 -5.90 -29.60 0.10
N ILE A 85 -6.35 -28.79 -0.86
CA ILE A 85 -5.56 -28.23 -1.95
C ILE A 85 -5.49 -26.72 -1.75
N GLN A 86 -4.36 -26.12 -2.07
CA GLN A 86 -4.20 -24.68 -1.98
C GLN A 86 -5.26 -24.02 -2.87
N LYS A 87 -6.08 -23.13 -2.30
CA LYS A 87 -7.00 -22.31 -3.08
C LYS A 87 -6.37 -20.98 -3.39
N GLU A 88 -6.29 -20.65 -4.67
CA GLU A 88 -6.07 -19.26 -5.06
C GLU A 88 -7.36 -18.49 -4.76
N GLU A 89 -7.22 -17.40 -4.02
CA GLU A 89 -8.32 -16.44 -3.93
C GLU A 89 -8.47 -15.80 -5.31
N PRO A 90 -9.71 -15.60 -5.80
CA PRO A 90 -9.89 -14.80 -6.99
C PRO A 90 -9.21 -13.45 -6.74
N PRO A 91 -8.45 -12.93 -7.70
CA PRO A 91 -7.86 -11.60 -7.56
C PRO A 91 -8.98 -10.63 -7.20
N GLN A 92 -8.81 -9.90 -6.10
CA GLN A 92 -9.71 -8.78 -5.83
C GLN A 92 -9.57 -7.82 -7.01
N GLU A 93 -10.70 -7.39 -7.57
CA GLU A 93 -10.68 -6.28 -8.53
C GLU A 93 -10.06 -5.10 -7.79
N ARG A 94 -8.84 -4.73 -8.19
CA ARG A 94 -8.17 -3.56 -7.63
C ARG A 94 -8.89 -2.36 -8.21
N GLU A 95 -9.35 -1.48 -7.34
CA GLU A 95 -9.79 -0.17 -7.77
C GLU A 95 -8.63 0.53 -8.48
N PRO A 96 -8.91 1.28 -9.57
CA PRO A 96 -7.90 2.07 -10.24
C PRO A 96 -7.11 2.94 -9.25
N PHE A 97 -5.78 2.98 -9.41
CA PHE A 97 -4.89 3.66 -8.48
C PHE A 97 -3.71 4.34 -9.14
N LEU A 98 -3.13 5.29 -8.40
CA LEU A 98 -1.80 5.81 -8.61
C LEU A 98 -1.00 5.65 -7.32
N GLU A 99 0.09 4.92 -7.41
CA GLU A 99 1.03 4.68 -6.33
C GLU A 99 2.35 5.37 -6.64
N MET A 100 2.81 6.22 -5.73
CA MET A 100 4.17 6.73 -5.72
C MET A 100 4.86 6.28 -4.43
N ASN A 101 6.03 5.67 -4.56
CA ASN A 101 6.85 5.28 -3.42
C ASN A 101 8.33 5.59 -3.67
N ASN A 102 9.15 5.54 -2.64
CA ASN A 102 10.55 5.97 -2.72
C ASN A 102 11.57 4.84 -2.94
N GLN A 103 11.13 3.62 -3.24
CA GLN A 103 11.94 2.45 -3.62
C GLN A 103 13.33 2.28 -2.97
N ILE A 104 13.41 2.50 -1.65
CA ILE A 104 14.64 2.31 -0.88
C ILE A 104 14.80 0.83 -0.52
N TRP A 105 14.81 -0.08 -1.50
CA TRP A 105 15.02 -1.52 -1.29
C TRP A 105 15.67 -2.13 -2.54
N TYR A 106 16.89 -1.71 -2.86
CA TYR A 106 17.57 -2.15 -4.07
C TYR A 106 18.52 -3.33 -3.86
N GLY A 107 18.81 -4.03 -4.95
CA GLY A 107 19.81 -5.11 -5.00
C GLY A 107 21.14 -4.66 -5.61
N TYR A 108 22.07 -5.61 -5.72
CA TYR A 108 23.31 -5.38 -6.46
C TYR A 108 23.05 -5.28 -7.97
N ASP A 109 23.62 -4.24 -8.60
CA ASP A 109 23.73 -4.10 -10.04
C ASP A 109 25.21 -3.87 -10.41
N SER A 110 25.72 -4.69 -11.34
CA SER A 110 27.10 -4.61 -11.81
C SER A 110 27.39 -3.41 -12.71
N GLU A 111 26.37 -2.76 -13.26
CA GLU A 111 26.51 -1.61 -14.15
C GLU A 111 26.11 -0.27 -13.50
N ALA A 112 25.82 -0.29 -12.19
CA ALA A 112 25.46 0.87 -11.41
C ALA A 112 26.50 2.00 -11.53
N LYS A 113 26.01 3.24 -11.58
CA LYS A 113 26.86 4.45 -11.66
C LYS A 113 26.50 5.51 -10.62
N GLU A 114 25.31 5.43 -10.03
CA GLU A 114 24.77 6.40 -9.09
C GLU A 114 23.70 5.73 -8.21
N GLY A 115 23.20 6.48 -7.22
CA GLY A 115 22.12 6.05 -6.33
C GLY A 115 22.49 4.86 -5.44
N LEU A 116 21.45 4.22 -4.89
CA LEU A 116 21.61 3.06 -4.01
C LEU A 116 22.29 1.85 -4.69
N PRO A 117 22.05 1.55 -5.98
CA PRO A 117 22.78 0.47 -6.67
C PRO A 117 24.31 0.64 -6.63
N LEU A 118 24.82 1.88 -6.68
CA LEU A 118 26.25 2.16 -6.53
C LEU A 118 26.76 1.74 -5.15
N ALA A 119 25.99 1.99 -4.08
CA ALA A 119 26.36 1.55 -2.73
C ALA A 119 26.51 0.02 -2.63
N TYR A 120 25.60 -0.72 -3.27
CA TYR A 120 25.68 -2.17 -3.34
C TYR A 120 26.88 -2.65 -4.16
N GLN A 121 27.20 -1.97 -5.26
CA GLN A 121 28.36 -2.28 -6.08
C GLN A 121 29.68 -2.04 -5.30
N GLU A 122 29.81 -0.90 -4.63
CA GLU A 122 30.97 -0.58 -3.78
C GLU A 122 31.15 -1.62 -2.66
N LEU A 123 30.06 -2.01 -1.99
CA LEU A 123 30.09 -3.07 -0.98
C LEU A 123 30.48 -4.43 -1.59
N PHE A 124 29.96 -4.74 -2.78
CA PHE A 124 30.29 -5.98 -3.48
C PHE A 124 31.76 -6.02 -3.85
N ASP A 125 32.34 -4.95 -4.37
CA ASP A 125 33.76 -4.87 -4.74
C ASP A 125 34.69 -5.09 -3.53
N ASP A 126 34.30 -4.54 -2.37
CA ASP A 126 35.00 -4.74 -1.09
C ASP A 126 34.83 -6.16 -0.51
N THR A 127 33.87 -6.95 -1.00
CA THR A 127 33.53 -8.27 -0.44
C THR A 127 34.43 -9.37 -1.03
N PRO A 128 35.13 -10.16 -0.18
CA PRO A 128 35.95 -11.29 -0.65
C PRO A 128 35.11 -12.42 -1.28
N ALA A 129 35.71 -13.15 -2.22
CA ALA A 129 35.06 -14.31 -2.84
C ALA A 129 34.76 -15.41 -1.79
N GLY A 130 33.54 -15.96 -1.86
CA GLY A 130 33.05 -16.99 -0.94
C GLY A 130 32.61 -16.46 0.43
N SER A 131 32.26 -15.17 0.53
CA SER A 131 31.85 -14.53 1.78
C SER A 131 30.66 -13.60 1.59
N GLU A 132 30.08 -13.18 2.71
CA GLU A 132 29.03 -12.17 2.79
C GLU A 132 29.55 -10.97 3.57
N ASN A 133 29.03 -9.79 3.27
CA ASN A 133 29.37 -8.55 3.94
C ASN A 133 28.13 -7.67 4.12
N SER A 134 28.12 -6.85 5.17
CA SER A 134 27.09 -5.82 5.38
C SER A 134 27.71 -4.51 5.87
N ARG A 135 27.01 -3.41 5.61
CA ARG A 135 27.42 -2.05 6.00
C ARG A 135 26.19 -1.18 6.21
N VAL A 136 26.27 -0.27 7.17
CA VAL A 136 25.31 0.83 7.31
C VAL A 136 25.79 2.01 6.47
N ILE A 137 24.91 2.55 5.63
CA ILE A 137 25.15 3.72 4.78
C ILE A 137 24.20 4.86 5.18
N HIS A 138 24.60 6.10 4.88
CA HIS A 138 23.68 7.23 4.88
C HIS A 138 23.06 7.37 3.49
N LEU A 139 21.73 7.45 3.40
CA LEU A 139 21.07 7.58 2.09
C LEU A 139 21.46 8.86 1.36
N LYS A 140 21.72 9.93 2.13
CA LYS A 140 22.15 11.23 1.60
C LYS A 140 23.51 11.19 0.87
N ASP A 141 24.33 10.18 1.12
CA ASP A 141 25.59 10.01 0.38
C ASP A 141 25.35 9.57 -1.08
N TYR A 142 24.17 9.02 -1.37
CA TYR A 142 23.82 8.46 -2.69
C TYR A 142 22.65 9.19 -3.37
N TYR A 143 21.82 9.91 -2.62
CA TYR A 143 20.67 10.66 -3.12
C TYR A 143 20.53 12.03 -2.44
N GLU A 144 20.36 13.08 -3.25
CA GLU A 144 19.99 14.41 -2.75
C GLU A 144 18.49 14.49 -2.43
N THR A 145 17.67 13.91 -3.30
CA THR A 145 16.22 13.74 -3.16
C THR A 145 15.86 12.27 -3.22
N TYR A 146 14.79 11.86 -2.53
CA TYR A 146 14.32 10.47 -2.60
C TYR A 146 14.07 10.07 -4.06
N PRO A 147 14.54 8.88 -4.49
CA PRO A 147 14.16 8.34 -5.79
C PRO A 147 12.68 7.98 -5.77
N LEU A 148 12.04 7.89 -6.94
CA LEU A 148 10.61 7.59 -7.04
C LEU A 148 10.38 6.29 -7.83
N GLN A 149 9.35 5.55 -7.45
CA GLN A 149 8.71 4.51 -8.26
C GLN A 149 7.25 4.88 -8.44
N LEU A 150 6.74 4.64 -9.64
CA LEU A 150 5.36 4.89 -10.00
C LEU A 150 4.66 3.59 -10.36
N GLY A 151 3.47 3.37 -9.81
CA GLY A 151 2.54 2.33 -10.22
C GLY A 151 1.21 2.96 -10.61
N LEU A 152 0.68 2.61 -11.76
CA LEU A 152 -0.55 3.18 -12.31
C LEU A 152 -1.45 2.05 -12.80
N GLU A 153 -2.69 2.04 -12.36
CA GLU A 153 -3.73 1.17 -12.89
C GLU A 153 -5.00 2.01 -13.09
N PHE A 154 -5.33 2.31 -14.33
CA PHE A 154 -6.53 3.01 -14.77
C PHE A 154 -7.38 2.05 -15.64
N PRO A 155 -8.70 2.28 -15.81
CA PRO A 155 -9.62 1.33 -16.47
C PRO A 155 -9.20 0.80 -17.85
N VAL A 156 -8.27 1.46 -18.56
CA VAL A 156 -7.71 1.01 -19.85
C VAL A 156 -6.18 1.22 -19.93
N TYR A 157 -5.50 1.58 -18.84
CA TYR A 157 -4.06 1.82 -18.83
C TYR A 157 -3.43 1.24 -17.56
N SER A 158 -2.47 0.32 -17.69
CA SER A 158 -1.72 -0.21 -16.54
C SER A 158 -0.23 -0.17 -16.83
N SER A 159 0.55 0.43 -15.93
CA SER A 159 2.01 0.42 -16.00
C SER A 159 2.60 0.45 -14.59
N VAL A 160 3.71 -0.25 -14.37
CA VAL A 160 4.51 -0.21 -13.14
C VAL A 160 5.93 0.11 -13.54
N MET A 161 6.45 1.21 -13.01
CA MET A 161 7.70 1.82 -13.44
C MET A 161 8.60 2.11 -12.24
N SER A 162 9.76 1.43 -12.17
CA SER A 162 10.84 1.76 -11.24
C SER A 162 11.89 2.65 -11.89
N GLN A 163 12.71 3.31 -11.07
CA GLN A 163 13.81 4.17 -11.52
C GLN A 163 14.76 3.46 -12.50
N ASP A 164 14.97 2.14 -12.35
CA ASP A 164 15.90 1.38 -13.20
C ASP A 164 15.29 0.88 -14.50
N VAL A 165 13.95 0.73 -14.56
CA VAL A 165 13.24 0.59 -15.84
C VAL A 165 13.41 1.88 -16.65
N PHE A 166 13.38 3.03 -15.97
CA PHE A 166 13.59 4.35 -16.58
C PHE A 166 15.04 4.61 -17.04
N LEU A 167 16.04 4.10 -16.32
CA LEU A 167 17.45 4.20 -16.73
C LEU A 167 17.82 3.23 -17.88
N SER A 168 16.90 2.38 -18.34
CA SER A 168 17.11 1.49 -19.48
C SER A 168 16.92 2.20 -20.83
N GLU A 169 17.77 1.92 -21.82
CA GLU A 169 17.65 2.48 -23.18
C GLU A 169 16.41 1.96 -23.96
N SER A 170 15.60 1.10 -23.35
CA SER A 170 14.45 0.41 -23.95
C SER A 170 13.08 0.89 -23.47
N ILE A 171 13.02 1.93 -22.63
CA ILE A 171 11.75 2.46 -22.11
C ILE A 171 10.94 3.15 -23.22
N ASP A 172 9.61 3.04 -23.13
CA ASP A 172 8.70 3.78 -23.98
C ASP A 172 8.90 5.30 -23.78
N PRO A 173 8.98 6.12 -24.86
CA PRO A 173 9.18 7.56 -24.74
C PRO A 173 8.12 8.29 -23.88
N ASP A 174 6.86 7.82 -23.90
CA ASP A 174 5.77 8.43 -23.15
C ASP A 174 5.88 8.08 -21.65
N GLU A 175 6.26 6.84 -21.34
CA GLU A 175 6.62 6.43 -19.97
C GLU A 175 7.81 7.24 -19.45
N ALA A 176 8.86 7.41 -20.26
CA ALA A 176 10.00 8.24 -19.88
C ALA A 176 9.62 9.72 -19.67
N GLN A 177 8.66 10.25 -20.43
CA GLN A 177 8.16 11.60 -20.21
C GLN A 177 7.39 11.71 -18.90
N LEU A 178 6.52 10.74 -18.60
CA LEU A 178 5.76 10.67 -17.36
C LEU A 178 6.68 10.64 -16.13
N TYR A 179 7.66 9.74 -16.12
CA TYR A 179 8.58 9.63 -15.00
C TYR A 179 9.38 10.93 -14.78
N ARG A 180 9.88 11.55 -15.86
CA ARG A 180 10.56 12.86 -15.77
C ARG A 180 9.65 13.94 -15.20
N ALA A 181 8.38 13.99 -15.61
CA ALA A 181 7.43 14.95 -15.08
C ALA A 181 7.25 14.78 -13.57
N PHE A 182 7.19 13.54 -13.07
CA PHE A 182 7.10 13.25 -11.63
C PHE A 182 8.39 13.59 -10.89
N GLU A 183 9.57 13.19 -11.39
CA GLU A 183 10.84 13.57 -10.75
C GLU A 183 10.99 15.09 -10.69
N GLU A 184 10.73 15.82 -11.78
CA GLU A 184 10.80 17.29 -11.78
C GLU A 184 9.79 17.95 -10.84
N PHE A 185 8.62 17.33 -10.65
CA PHE A 185 7.55 17.87 -9.81
C PHE A 185 7.77 17.57 -8.31
N PHE A 186 8.20 16.35 -7.98
CA PHE A 186 8.32 15.84 -6.62
C PHE A 186 9.78 15.76 -6.17
N GLN A 187 10.36 16.93 -5.94
CA GLN A 187 11.68 17.03 -5.31
C GLN A 187 11.51 16.98 -3.78
N ILE A 188 11.81 15.83 -3.17
CA ILE A 188 11.72 15.63 -1.71
C ILE A 188 13.13 15.30 -1.19
N PRO A 189 13.81 16.20 -0.47
CA PRO A 189 15.15 15.96 0.04
C PRO A 189 15.22 14.76 0.98
N VAL A 190 16.29 13.98 0.86
CA VAL A 190 16.56 12.86 1.78
C VAL A 190 16.85 13.41 3.18
N LEU A 191 16.28 12.75 4.20
CA LEU A 191 16.56 13.06 5.59
C LEU A 191 18.07 13.02 5.88
N ALA A 192 18.57 14.06 6.56
CA ALA A 192 20.02 14.25 6.75
C ALA A 192 20.71 13.09 7.47
N GLU A 193 20.00 12.45 8.40
CA GLU A 193 20.52 11.39 9.27
C GLU A 193 19.93 10.01 8.95
N GLU A 194 19.18 9.87 7.85
CA GLU A 194 18.58 8.57 7.49
C GLU A 194 19.66 7.59 7.02
N THR A 195 19.63 6.41 7.63
CA THR A 195 20.59 5.33 7.40
C THR A 195 19.89 4.01 7.13
N MET A 196 20.52 3.20 6.29
CA MET A 196 20.06 1.87 5.90
C MET A 196 21.21 0.87 6.03
N GLU A 197 20.91 -0.35 6.47
CA GLU A 197 21.85 -1.47 6.35
C GLU A 197 21.71 -2.10 4.96
N ILE A 198 22.83 -2.29 4.27
CA ILE A 198 22.90 -3.03 3.01
C ILE A 198 23.79 -4.26 3.19
N SER A 199 23.47 -5.36 2.52
CA SER A 199 24.27 -6.58 2.53
C SER A 199 24.40 -7.21 1.15
N VAL A 200 25.51 -7.92 0.92
CA VAL A 200 25.79 -8.67 -0.31
C VAL A 200 26.49 -9.98 -0.02
N GLY A 201 26.22 -11.00 -0.84
CA GLY A 201 26.93 -12.27 -0.86
C GLY A 201 27.70 -12.46 -2.17
N LYS A 202 28.93 -12.94 -2.06
CA LYS A 202 29.81 -13.25 -3.21
C LYS A 202 30.21 -14.72 -3.19
N SER A 203 30.07 -15.40 -4.32
CA SER A 203 30.44 -16.81 -4.49
C SER A 203 31.96 -17.00 -4.53
N THR A 204 32.41 -18.24 -4.38
CA THR A 204 33.86 -18.57 -4.38
C THR A 204 34.56 -18.28 -5.71
N ASP A 205 33.82 -18.23 -6.82
CA ASP A 205 34.29 -17.83 -8.14
C ASP A 205 34.19 -16.31 -8.38
N GLY A 206 33.76 -15.55 -7.37
CA GLY A 206 33.69 -14.08 -7.40
C GLY A 206 32.37 -13.52 -7.96
N GLY A 207 31.41 -14.38 -8.31
CA GLY A 207 30.09 -13.98 -8.78
C GLY A 207 29.18 -13.46 -7.66
N TRP A 208 28.13 -12.74 -8.06
CA TRP A 208 27.08 -12.31 -7.14
C TRP A 208 26.18 -13.48 -6.71
N VAL A 209 25.79 -13.50 -5.44
CA VAL A 209 24.93 -14.55 -4.84
C VAL A 209 23.66 -13.99 -4.23
N SER A 210 23.76 -12.89 -3.49
CA SER A 210 22.64 -12.32 -2.74
C SER A 210 22.86 -10.84 -2.47
N SER A 211 21.75 -10.14 -2.21
CA SER A 211 21.73 -8.80 -1.64
C SER A 211 20.56 -8.65 -0.68
N GLY A 212 20.67 -7.76 0.30
CA GLY A 212 19.59 -7.43 1.22
C GLY A 212 19.64 -5.98 1.67
N SER A 213 18.49 -5.45 2.05
CA SER A 213 18.31 -4.13 2.65
C SER A 213 17.66 -4.28 4.02
N GLY A 214 18.13 -3.53 5.00
CA GLY A 214 17.70 -3.59 6.39
C GLY A 214 17.45 -2.20 6.96
N SER A 215 16.51 -2.13 7.90
CA SER A 215 16.20 -0.89 8.63
C SER A 215 17.21 -0.69 9.75
N THR A 216 17.48 0.57 10.09
CA THR A 216 18.30 0.96 11.24
C THR A 216 17.41 1.62 12.32
N GLU A 217 18.04 2.17 13.37
CA GLU A 217 17.33 2.97 14.37
C GLU A 217 17.11 4.43 13.94
N SER A 218 17.67 4.87 12.80
CA SER A 218 17.44 6.23 12.32
C SER A 218 15.99 6.43 11.91
N ASP A 219 15.54 7.67 11.93
CA ASP A 219 14.28 8.03 11.29
C ASP A 219 14.33 7.70 9.80
N ARG A 220 13.17 7.41 9.22
CA ARG A 220 13.04 7.13 7.80
C ARG A 220 11.72 7.64 7.26
N PHE A 221 11.73 7.98 5.98
CA PHE A 221 10.52 8.34 5.27
C PHE A 221 10.10 7.18 4.38
N ASP A 222 8.89 6.68 4.58
CA ASP A 222 8.27 5.68 3.71
C ASP A 222 7.17 6.37 2.91
N LEU A 223 7.45 6.69 1.64
CA LEU A 223 6.50 7.38 0.78
C LEU A 223 5.42 6.40 0.28
N TYR A 224 4.16 6.70 0.57
CA TYR A 224 3.00 6.00 0.01
C TYR A 224 1.89 7.00 -0.32
N THR A 225 1.26 6.85 -1.47
CA THR A 225 0.14 7.70 -1.90
C THR A 225 -1.21 7.07 -1.62
N VAL A 226 -2.19 7.93 -1.40
CA VAL A 226 -3.62 7.63 -1.53
C VAL A 226 -4.09 8.26 -2.83
N SER A 227 -4.99 7.59 -3.55
CA SER A 227 -5.45 8.06 -4.87
C SER A 227 -6.92 7.80 -5.10
N ALA A 228 -7.57 8.73 -5.82
CA ALA A 228 -8.91 8.59 -6.33
C ALA A 228 -8.93 8.87 -7.84
N VAL A 229 -9.29 7.86 -8.63
CA VAL A 229 -9.29 7.93 -10.09
C VAL A 229 -10.71 8.19 -10.58
N ALA A 230 -10.92 9.38 -11.14
CA ALA A 230 -12.17 9.78 -11.79
C ALA A 230 -12.12 9.44 -13.28
N ASP A 231 -13.21 9.71 -14.00
CA ASP A 231 -13.31 9.43 -15.43
C ASP A 231 -12.33 10.25 -16.29
N ASP A 232 -11.78 11.36 -15.80
CA ASP A 232 -10.98 12.33 -16.55
C ASP A 232 -9.64 12.71 -15.88
N ALA A 233 -9.41 12.28 -14.64
CA ALA A 233 -8.20 12.59 -13.90
C ALA A 233 -7.98 11.63 -12.73
N CYS A 234 -6.71 11.47 -12.36
CA CYS A 234 -6.33 10.88 -11.08
C CYS A 234 -5.97 11.99 -10.09
N TYR A 235 -6.58 11.94 -8.90
CA TYR A 235 -6.22 12.80 -7.77
C TYR A 235 -5.46 11.97 -6.75
N PHE A 236 -4.38 12.50 -6.20
CA PHE A 236 -3.57 11.76 -5.23
C PHE A 236 -2.87 12.68 -4.24
N ALA A 237 -2.51 12.13 -3.09
CA ALA A 237 -1.76 12.81 -2.04
C ALA A 237 -0.93 11.78 -1.26
N PHE A 238 0.00 12.23 -0.42
CA PHE A 238 0.79 11.35 0.45
C PHE A 238 1.03 12.01 1.81
N ASP A 239 1.22 11.19 2.85
CA ASP A 239 1.52 11.67 4.20
C ASP A 239 2.98 12.13 4.30
N ALA A 240 3.22 13.31 4.88
CA ALA A 240 4.57 13.89 5.00
C ALA A 240 5.31 13.46 6.28
N HIS A 241 4.71 12.58 7.08
CA HIS A 241 5.29 12.09 8.33
C HIS A 241 6.27 10.95 8.08
N THR A 242 7.38 10.99 8.81
CA THR A 242 8.36 9.90 8.91
C THR A 242 7.90 8.85 9.91
N GLN A 243 8.62 7.73 10.01
CA GLN A 243 8.32 6.70 11.01
C GLN A 243 8.40 7.18 12.46
N LEU A 244 9.24 8.18 12.76
CA LEU A 244 9.32 8.79 14.08
C LEU A 244 8.45 10.06 14.21
N GLU A 245 7.47 10.24 13.32
CA GLU A 245 6.49 11.34 13.31
C GLU A 245 7.12 12.74 13.12
N ASN A 246 8.32 12.82 12.52
CA ASN A 246 8.86 14.09 12.04
C ASN A 246 8.30 14.40 10.65
N LEU A 247 8.43 15.65 10.21
CA LEU A 247 8.04 16.04 8.86
C LEU A 247 9.23 15.99 7.91
N VAL A 248 9.02 15.42 6.72
CA VAL A 248 9.95 15.62 5.60
C VAL A 248 9.81 17.02 5.00
N ASP A 249 10.87 17.49 4.36
CA ASP A 249 10.85 18.77 3.65
C ASP A 249 10.09 18.64 2.33
N VAL A 250 8.83 19.11 2.33
CA VAL A 250 7.96 19.15 1.14
C VAL A 250 8.00 20.50 0.42
N SER A 251 8.89 21.42 0.82
CA SER A 251 8.91 22.78 0.28
C SER A 251 9.43 22.88 -1.17
N GLN A 252 10.11 21.83 -1.63
CA GLN A 252 10.67 21.75 -2.98
C GLN A 252 9.74 21.09 -4.00
N ILE A 253 8.56 20.63 -3.56
CA ILE A 253 7.51 20.14 -4.47
C ILE A 253 6.98 21.32 -5.28
N LYS A 254 6.95 21.16 -6.60
CA LYS A 254 6.42 22.16 -7.51
C LYS A 254 4.94 22.43 -7.18
N ASP A 255 4.56 23.70 -7.19
CA ASP A 255 3.21 24.17 -6.83
C ASP A 255 2.77 23.89 -5.37
N GLY A 256 3.68 23.38 -4.53
CA GLY A 256 3.48 23.18 -3.10
C GLY A 256 2.80 21.86 -2.73
N PHE A 257 2.83 21.53 -1.44
CA PHE A 257 2.28 20.30 -0.88
C PHE A 257 0.75 20.32 -0.87
N GLY A 258 0.12 19.26 -1.37
CA GLY A 258 -1.34 19.20 -1.45
C GLY A 258 -1.91 17.92 -2.07
N ILE A 259 -3.17 18.02 -2.50
CA ILE A 259 -3.75 17.08 -3.45
C ILE A 259 -3.25 17.47 -4.84
N TYR A 260 -2.67 16.50 -5.53
CA TYR A 260 -2.18 16.61 -6.89
C TYR A 260 -3.22 16.05 -7.86
N CYS A 261 -3.26 16.61 -9.07
CA CYS A 261 -4.13 16.13 -10.15
C CYS A 261 -3.28 15.77 -11.37
N LEU A 262 -3.44 14.54 -11.86
CA LEU A 262 -2.91 14.09 -13.14
C LEU A 262 -4.10 13.85 -14.10
N PRO A 263 -4.40 14.80 -14.99
CA PRO A 263 -5.46 14.65 -15.98
C PRO A 263 -5.07 13.64 -17.07
N PHE A 264 -6.06 12.97 -17.64
CA PHE A 264 -5.89 12.09 -18.80
C PHE A 264 -7.11 12.17 -19.72
N ASP A 265 -6.92 11.93 -21.01
CA ASP A 265 -8.04 11.92 -21.97
C ASP A 265 -8.66 10.53 -22.05
N SER A 266 -9.78 10.31 -21.34
CA SER A 266 -10.52 9.06 -21.38
C SER A 266 -11.35 8.85 -22.65
N THR A 267 -11.36 9.81 -23.57
CA THR A 267 -12.16 9.79 -24.80
C THR A 267 -11.37 9.43 -26.05
N SER A 268 -10.04 9.30 -25.93
CA SER A 268 -9.18 8.94 -27.06
C SER A 268 -9.33 7.45 -27.41
N GLU A 269 -10.22 7.13 -28.34
CA GLU A 269 -10.27 5.84 -29.03
C GLU A 269 -9.10 5.72 -30.05
N GLY A 270 -7.87 5.75 -29.55
CA GLY A 270 -6.68 5.42 -30.34
C GLY A 270 -6.55 3.90 -30.51
N GLU A 271 -5.99 3.46 -31.65
CA GLU A 271 -5.78 2.03 -31.97
C GLU A 271 -4.96 1.26 -30.90
N ASP A 272 -4.19 1.97 -30.06
CA ASP A 272 -3.30 1.40 -29.03
C ASP A 272 -3.87 1.37 -27.61
N SER A 273 -5.14 1.74 -27.38
CA SER A 273 -5.79 1.63 -26.05
C SER A 273 -5.07 2.37 -24.90
N SER A 274 -4.19 3.35 -25.18
CA SER A 274 -3.60 4.19 -24.15
C SER A 274 -4.35 5.52 -24.04
N PHE A 275 -4.81 5.87 -22.85
CA PHE A 275 -5.27 7.22 -22.55
C PHE A 275 -4.04 8.13 -22.44
N PRO A 276 -3.90 9.20 -23.25
CA PRO A 276 -2.75 10.07 -23.16
C PRO A 276 -2.79 10.79 -21.81
N LEU A 277 -1.80 10.52 -20.97
CA LEU A 277 -1.57 11.21 -19.72
C LEU A 277 -1.11 12.64 -20.03
N LEU A 278 -1.82 13.62 -19.51
CA LEU A 278 -1.53 15.04 -19.73
C LEU A 278 -0.53 15.53 -18.68
N THR A 279 0.67 14.93 -18.71
CA THR A 279 1.74 15.13 -17.73
C THR A 279 2.16 16.59 -17.58
N GLU A 280 2.03 17.39 -18.64
CA GLU A 280 2.27 18.83 -18.62
C GLU A 280 1.25 19.63 -17.78
N LYS A 281 0.12 19.00 -17.43
CA LYS A 281 -0.95 19.55 -16.59
C LYS A 281 -0.93 19.00 -15.17
N LEU A 282 0.06 18.18 -14.81
CA LEU A 282 0.28 17.79 -13.42
C LEU A 282 0.43 19.06 -12.56
N ALA A 283 -0.40 19.17 -11.53
CA ALA A 283 -0.45 20.35 -10.67
C ALA A 283 -0.97 20.03 -9.27
N THR A 284 -0.61 20.87 -8.31
CA THR A 284 -1.26 20.91 -6.99
C THR A 284 -2.58 21.65 -7.12
N VAL A 285 -3.69 20.95 -6.86
CA VAL A 285 -5.04 21.47 -7.05
C VAL A 285 -5.74 21.85 -5.74
N TYR A 286 -5.26 21.33 -4.60
CA TYR A 286 -5.77 21.71 -3.28
C TYR A 286 -4.62 21.71 -2.27
N PRO A 287 -4.27 22.84 -1.64
CA PRO A 287 -3.16 22.91 -0.69
C PRO A 287 -3.49 22.17 0.60
N LEU A 288 -2.49 21.48 1.17
CA LEU A 288 -2.61 20.78 2.45
C LEU A 288 -1.61 21.31 3.46
N ASP A 289 -1.95 21.18 4.74
CA ASP A 289 -0.99 21.39 5.84
C ASP A 289 -0.21 20.09 6.06
N PRO A 290 1.12 20.07 5.92
CA PRO A 290 1.93 18.87 6.12
C PRO A 290 1.84 18.28 7.53
N HIS A 291 1.34 19.03 8.53
CA HIS A 291 1.12 18.51 9.88
C HIS A 291 -0.16 17.67 10.02
N GLU A 292 -1.06 17.69 9.03
CA GLU A 292 -2.22 16.80 9.02
C GLU A 292 -1.83 15.46 8.42
N ARG A 293 -2.06 14.36 9.16
CA ARG A 293 -1.83 13.01 8.63
C ARG A 293 -2.87 12.71 7.57
N ILE A 294 -2.43 12.31 6.39
CA ILE A 294 -3.31 11.89 5.30
C ILE A 294 -3.62 10.40 5.48
N LEU A 295 -4.91 10.06 5.53
CA LEU A 295 -5.37 8.68 5.74
C LEU A 295 -5.88 8.05 4.45
N ASN A 296 -6.68 8.81 3.69
CA ASN A 296 -7.29 8.33 2.45
C ASN A 296 -7.80 9.49 1.59
N LEU A 297 -8.01 9.20 0.31
CA LEU A 297 -8.61 10.10 -0.66
C LEU A 297 -9.52 9.29 -1.58
N THR A 298 -10.78 9.69 -1.69
CA THR A 298 -11.80 8.96 -2.46
C THR A 298 -12.71 9.92 -3.21
N LEU A 299 -13.58 9.36 -4.05
CA LEU A 299 -14.60 10.09 -4.81
C LEU A 299 -15.98 9.86 -4.20
N SER A 300 -16.85 10.87 -4.29
CA SER A 300 -18.29 10.63 -4.14
C SER A 300 -18.80 9.69 -5.25
N PRO A 301 -19.92 8.96 -5.03
CA PRO A 301 -20.45 8.02 -6.03
C PRO A 301 -20.78 8.64 -7.40
N ASP A 302 -21.12 9.93 -7.43
CA ASP A 302 -21.38 10.70 -8.65
C ASP A 302 -20.11 11.35 -9.23
N GLN A 303 -18.95 11.07 -8.64
CA GLN A 303 -17.65 11.67 -8.90
C GLN A 303 -17.66 13.21 -8.90
N SER A 304 -18.61 13.88 -8.23
CA SER A 304 -18.63 15.35 -8.19
C SER A 304 -17.76 15.93 -7.07
N ARG A 305 -17.35 15.10 -6.10
CA ARG A 305 -16.58 15.50 -4.91
C ARG A 305 -15.39 14.58 -4.69
N LEU A 306 -14.32 15.18 -4.14
CA LEU A 306 -13.28 14.44 -3.46
C LEU A 306 -13.58 14.43 -1.96
N LEU A 307 -13.33 13.29 -1.32
CA LEU A 307 -13.45 13.10 0.12
C LEU A 307 -12.05 12.83 0.66
N LEU A 308 -11.50 13.84 1.34
CA LEU A 308 -10.18 13.77 1.94
C LEU A 308 -10.30 13.38 3.42
N HIS A 309 -9.64 12.28 3.78
CA HIS A 309 -9.62 11.73 5.12
C HIS A 309 -8.30 12.10 5.78
N THR A 310 -8.37 12.87 6.87
CA THR A 310 -7.19 13.37 7.58
C THR A 310 -7.29 13.09 9.07
N GLN A 311 -6.15 13.10 9.74
CA GLN A 311 -6.07 13.17 11.19
C GLN A 311 -5.19 14.34 11.64
N THR A 312 -5.70 15.11 12.60
CA THR A 312 -4.95 16.17 13.27
C THR A 312 -5.11 15.99 14.78
N ASP A 313 -4.00 15.80 15.50
CA ASP A 313 -4.01 15.63 16.97
C ASP A 313 -5.00 14.55 17.48
N GLY A 314 -5.10 13.43 16.76
CA GLY A 314 -6.03 12.35 17.08
C GLY A 314 -7.47 12.59 16.60
N MET A 315 -7.82 13.79 16.13
CA MET A 315 -9.13 14.08 15.56
C MET A 315 -9.18 13.62 14.11
N TYR A 316 -10.11 12.74 13.79
CA TYR A 316 -10.40 12.34 12.42
C TYR A 316 -11.34 13.34 11.77
N VAL A 317 -10.93 13.82 10.60
CA VAL A 317 -11.63 14.87 9.87
C VAL A 317 -11.82 14.46 8.41
N ILE A 318 -13.05 14.64 7.93
CA ILE A 318 -13.39 14.47 6.51
C ILE A 318 -13.58 15.85 5.90
N THR A 319 -12.82 16.15 4.85
CA THR A 319 -12.98 17.37 4.05
C THR A 319 -13.60 17.00 2.71
N VAL A 320 -14.77 17.56 2.42
CA VAL A 320 -15.46 17.42 1.14
C VAL A 320 -15.03 18.57 0.24
N ILE A 321 -14.47 18.23 -0.92
CA ILE A 321 -13.90 19.18 -1.87
C ILE A 321 -14.69 19.06 -3.18
N ASP A 322 -15.17 20.18 -3.70
CA ASP A 322 -15.83 20.24 -5.01
C ASP A 322 -14.80 20.09 -6.13
N ARG A 323 -14.99 19.15 -7.05
CA ARG A 323 -13.99 18.84 -8.09
C ARG A 323 -13.87 19.90 -9.18
N ASP A 324 -14.95 20.64 -9.46
CA ASP A 324 -14.94 21.65 -10.51
C ASP A 324 -14.18 22.91 -10.05
N THR A 325 -14.35 23.29 -8.79
CA THR A 325 -13.77 24.50 -8.20
C THR A 325 -12.50 24.22 -7.41
N MET A 326 -12.29 22.97 -6.98
CA MET A 326 -11.25 22.56 -6.03
C MET A 326 -11.31 23.35 -4.71
N GLU A 327 -12.52 23.76 -4.30
CA GLU A 327 -12.76 24.43 -3.03
C GLU A 327 -13.36 23.45 -2.01
N ALA A 328 -12.97 23.58 -0.74
CA ALA A 328 -13.59 22.83 0.33
C ALA A 328 -15.01 23.35 0.56
N VAL A 329 -16.00 22.48 0.32
CA VAL A 329 -17.42 22.80 0.53
C VAL A 329 -17.89 22.40 1.92
N GLN A 330 -17.20 21.46 2.56
CA GLN A 330 -17.51 21.02 3.92
C GLN A 330 -16.27 20.45 4.62
N ARG A 331 -16.16 20.68 5.93
CA ARG A 331 -15.19 20.02 6.80
C ARG A 331 -15.91 19.48 8.03
N LEU A 332 -15.72 18.19 8.31
CA LEU A 332 -16.46 17.44 9.31
C LEU A 332 -15.49 16.81 10.30
N GLU A 333 -15.45 17.32 11.53
CA GLU A 333 -14.80 16.63 12.64
C GLU A 333 -15.67 15.44 13.06
N VAL A 334 -15.21 14.23 12.72
CA VAL A 334 -15.98 12.99 12.92
C VAL A 334 -15.84 12.53 14.36
N GLY A 335 -14.61 12.44 14.86
CA GLY A 335 -14.35 11.98 16.21
C GLY A 335 -12.88 11.69 16.46
N LYS A 336 -12.52 11.45 17.73
CA LYS A 336 -11.15 11.09 18.06
C LYS A 336 -10.90 9.61 17.77
N ILE A 337 -9.84 9.33 17.03
CA ILE A 337 -9.36 7.98 16.74
C ILE A 337 -8.02 7.80 17.46
N SER A 338 -7.86 6.67 18.17
CA SER A 338 -6.62 6.38 18.88
C SER A 338 -5.51 5.95 17.91
N ALA A 339 -4.24 6.13 18.30
CA ALA A 339 -3.11 5.64 17.51
C ALA A 339 -3.18 4.10 17.28
N GLU A 340 -3.65 3.34 18.28
CA GLU A 340 -3.87 1.88 18.14
C GLU A 340 -4.93 1.56 17.08
N SER A 341 -6.00 2.36 17.01
CA SER A 341 -7.06 2.22 16.02
C SER A 341 -6.63 2.56 14.60
N MET A 342 -5.48 3.23 14.43
CA MET A 342 -4.93 3.62 13.13
C MET A 342 -3.88 2.67 12.58
N ALA A 343 -3.28 1.82 13.43
CA ALA A 343 -2.25 0.87 13.01
C ALA A 343 -2.70 -0.01 11.84
N PHE A 344 -4.00 -0.33 11.79
CA PHE A 344 -4.66 -0.93 10.64
C PHE A 344 -6.06 -0.33 10.52
N HIS A 345 -6.31 0.41 9.45
CA HIS A 345 -7.63 0.95 9.15
C HIS A 345 -8.01 0.67 7.71
N GLN A 346 -9.30 0.45 7.48
CA GLN A 346 -9.90 0.34 6.15
C GLN A 346 -11.11 1.27 6.14
N LEU A 347 -11.19 2.11 5.11
CA LEU A 347 -12.28 3.05 4.89
C LEU A 347 -13.14 2.55 3.74
N TYR A 348 -14.45 2.68 3.92
CA TYR A 348 -15.47 2.13 3.04
C TYR A 348 -16.55 3.21 2.82
N GLU A 349 -16.90 3.54 1.57
CA GLU A 349 -17.73 4.70 1.21
C GLU A 349 -18.77 4.50 0.08
N GLY A 350 -20.07 4.52 0.38
CA GLY A 350 -21.15 4.56 -0.63
C GLY A 350 -22.41 3.73 -0.30
N ASP A 351 -23.35 3.71 -1.23
CA ASP A 351 -24.62 2.98 -1.12
C ASP A 351 -24.48 1.58 -1.73
N GLY A 352 -24.18 0.56 -0.90
CA GLY A 352 -24.08 -0.84 -1.37
C GLY A 352 -22.82 -1.59 -0.99
N PHE A 353 -22.16 -1.23 0.11
CA PHE A 353 -20.83 -1.73 0.52
C PHE A 353 -20.70 -3.23 0.76
N PHE A 354 -21.80 -3.97 0.71
CA PHE A 354 -21.85 -5.38 1.06
C PHE A 354 -22.81 -6.08 0.10
N ALA A 355 -22.27 -6.57 -1.01
CA ALA A 355 -22.94 -7.54 -1.87
C ALA A 355 -22.57 -8.96 -1.43
#